data_AF-A0A067P2N0-F1
#
_entry.id   AF-A0A067P2N0-F1
#
_cell.length_a   1.000
_cell.length_b   1.000
_cell.length_c   1.000
_cell.angle_alpha   90.00
_cell.angle_beta   90.00
_cell.angle_gamma   90.00
#
_symmetry.space_group_name_H-M   'P 1'
#
loop_
_entity.id
_entity.type
_entity.pdbx_description
1 polymer ?
#
loop_
_entity_poly.entity_id
_entity_poly.type
_entity_poly.pdbx_seq_one_letter_code
_entity_poly.pdbx_strand_id
1 'polypeptide(L)'
;MQIDFKVGWLTADNASNNNTTAVALRKAWEAEGHKWDPAEWRIMCLEHAIHLRAKHFVEDIAPTVSSKVLKKVRDAFKKARSSDGEDLDLEVLNEELGGLEGVDVAEDAGDGDEEEFDVADAVRKALALVTQIRKSSQACAYFCKTCKEVNVPLLQLLLWIQTWWASLYDFLDCMLEMRKAVDRFTRLADGAEEVPVLNGKNYSNFTLTCEDWSRLVLMHEVLREPAEAHQSFSSGAHTTLWRAIPILEYLQESWETMAKAGKFAEIKTSIEAGLANMGKWYTTV
;
A
#
# COMPACT_ATOMS: atom_id res chain seq x y z
N MET A 1 11.78 32.12 40.57
CA MET A 1 12.43 31.07 39.76
C MET A 1 11.75 31.07 38.41
N GLN A 2 12.33 31.77 37.44
CA GLN A 2 11.81 31.84 36.08
C GLN A 2 12.34 30.58 35.37
N ILE A 3 11.46 29.63 35.08
CA ILE A 3 11.84 28.48 34.26
C ILE A 3 11.94 29.04 32.84
N ASP A 4 13.15 29.29 32.36
CA ASP A 4 13.40 29.50 30.93
C ASP A 4 12.99 28.21 30.22
N PHE A 5 11.83 28.24 29.56
CA PHE A 5 11.35 27.12 28.77
C PHE A 5 12.27 26.94 27.57
N LYS A 6 13.18 25.97 27.64
CA LYS A 6 14.01 25.57 26.50
C LYS A 6 13.27 24.46 25.75
N VAL A 7 12.82 24.76 24.53
CA VAL A 7 12.33 23.72 23.61
C VAL A 7 13.52 22.85 23.21
N GLY A 8 13.51 21.59 23.61
CA GLY A 8 14.54 20.62 23.27
C GLY A 8 14.35 20.07 21.86
N TRP A 9 13.35 19.21 21.67
CA TRP A 9 13.14 18.47 20.43
C TRP A 9 11.70 18.58 19.94
N LEU A 10 11.51 18.70 18.63
CA LEU A 10 10.22 18.65 17.97
C LEU A 10 10.03 17.28 17.33
N THR A 11 8.97 16.56 17.69
CA THR A 11 8.57 15.33 17.01
C THR A 11 7.27 15.55 16.25
N ALA A 12 7.25 15.24 14.97
CA ALA A 12 6.06 15.34 14.12
C ALA A 12 6.12 14.32 12.98
N ASP A 13 4.99 14.06 12.32
CA ASP A 13 4.99 13.27 11.09
C ASP A 13 5.75 13.97 9.95
N ASN A 14 6.02 13.26 8.85
CA ASN A 14 6.82 13.78 7.74
C ASN A 14 6.02 14.58 6.71
N ALA A 15 4.82 15.07 7.06
CA ALA A 15 4.07 15.95 6.20
C ALA A 15 4.83 17.27 5.96
N SER A 16 4.72 17.80 4.74
CA SER A 16 5.48 18.99 4.31
C SER A 16 5.12 20.24 5.12
N ASN A 17 3.90 20.34 5.63
CA ASN A 17 3.49 21.42 6.53
C ASN A 17 4.27 21.40 7.86
N ASN A 18 4.68 20.25 8.37
CA ASN A 18 5.50 20.15 9.58
C ASN A 18 6.92 20.68 9.35
N ASN A 19 7.43 20.57 8.12
CA ASN A 19 8.67 21.27 7.73
C ASN A 19 8.49 22.79 7.85
N THR A 20 7.37 23.32 7.35
CA THR A 20 7.03 24.75 7.44
C THR A 20 6.88 25.20 8.89
N THR A 21 6.19 24.41 9.72
CA THR A 21 6.04 24.67 11.17
C THR A 21 7.39 24.73 11.86
N ALA A 22 8.29 23.79 11.57
CA ALA A 22 9.63 23.77 12.15
C ALA A 22 10.46 24.99 11.72
N VAL A 23 10.36 25.42 10.46
CA VAL A 23 11.00 26.66 9.99
C VAL A 23 10.41 27.90 10.66
N ALA A 24 9.09 27.95 10.86
CA ALA A 24 8.42 29.04 11.56
C ALA A 24 8.84 29.11 13.03
N LEU A 25 8.92 27.95 13.70
CA LEU A 25 9.38 27.83 15.08
C LEU A 25 10.80 28.35 15.23
N ARG A 26 11.73 27.97 14.34
CA ARG A 26 13.10 28.51 14.30
C ARG A 26 13.09 30.04 14.29
N LYS A 27 12.34 30.65 13.35
CA LYS A 27 12.30 32.11 13.21
C LYS A 27 11.79 32.82 14.46
N ALA A 28 10.75 32.27 15.09
CA ALA A 28 10.22 32.82 16.34
C ALA A 28 11.26 32.73 17.48
N TRP A 29 11.95 31.60 17.58
CA TRP A 29 12.95 31.34 18.62
C TRP A 29 14.22 32.20 18.44
N GLU A 30 14.67 32.38 17.20
CA GLU A 30 15.79 33.27 16.87
C GLU A 30 15.49 34.74 17.21
N ALA A 31 14.23 35.17 17.06
CA ALA A 31 13.81 36.53 17.44
C ALA A 31 13.89 36.78 18.96
N GLU A 32 13.78 35.72 19.76
CA GLU A 32 13.94 35.76 21.23
C GLU A 32 15.42 35.56 21.66
N GLY A 33 16.35 35.45 20.70
CA GLY A 33 17.78 35.30 20.97
C GLY A 33 18.21 33.85 21.25
N HIS A 34 17.35 32.88 20.93
CA HIS A 34 17.63 31.46 21.14
C HIS A 34 18.03 30.76 19.84
N LYS A 35 19.03 29.86 19.90
CA LYS A 35 19.43 29.01 18.78
C LYS A 35 18.59 27.73 18.79
N TRP A 36 17.91 27.43 17.69
CA TRP A 36 17.17 26.18 17.49
C TRP A 36 17.28 25.76 16.02
N ASP A 37 17.82 24.57 15.75
CA ASP A 37 18.00 24.07 14.38
C ASP A 37 17.03 22.92 14.07
N PRO A 38 16.06 23.10 13.16
CA PRO A 38 15.17 22.02 12.75
C PRO A 38 15.86 20.83 12.10
N ALA A 39 17.08 20.97 11.55
CA ALA A 39 17.81 19.84 10.99
C ALA A 39 18.37 18.93 12.09
N GLU A 40 18.79 19.52 13.22
CA GLU A 40 19.39 18.76 14.33
C GLU A 40 18.33 18.34 15.35
N TRP A 41 17.32 19.16 15.62
CA TRP A 41 16.44 19.01 16.80
C TRP A 41 15.01 18.58 16.44
N ARG A 42 14.82 18.09 15.22
CA ARG A 42 13.57 17.48 14.79
C ARG A 42 13.72 15.98 14.65
N ILE A 43 12.84 15.25 15.32
CA ILE A 43 12.71 13.80 15.18
C ILE A 43 11.48 13.52 14.31
N MET A 44 11.64 12.67 13.30
CA MET A 44 10.50 12.22 12.50
C MET A 44 9.68 11.19 13.28
N CYS A 45 8.36 11.21 13.10
CA CYS A 45 7.50 10.15 13.61
C CYS A 45 7.92 8.80 13.01
N LEU A 46 8.23 7.85 13.88
CA LEU A 46 8.75 6.55 13.49
C LEU A 46 7.70 5.67 12.79
N GLU A 47 6.44 5.79 13.18
CA GLU A 47 5.30 5.15 12.49
C GLU A 47 5.23 5.59 11.02
N HIS A 48 5.40 6.90 10.79
CA HIS A 48 5.42 7.46 9.44
C HIS A 48 6.70 7.07 8.68
N ALA A 49 7.84 6.91 9.36
CA ALA A 49 9.06 6.44 8.74
C ALA A 49 8.93 4.97 8.27
N ILE A 50 8.31 4.09 9.07
CA ILE A 50 8.01 2.70 8.69
C ILE A 50 7.07 2.68 7.47
N HIS A 51 6.05 3.54 7.46
CA HIS A 51 5.17 3.70 6.30
C HIS A 51 5.95 4.07 5.03
N LEU A 52 6.74 5.15 5.09
CA LEU A 52 7.49 5.64 3.94
C LEU A 52 8.45 4.59 3.42
N ARG A 53 9.01 3.76 4.30
CA ARG A 53 9.90 2.65 3.98
C ARG A 53 9.19 1.52 3.25
N ALA A 54 8.02 1.07 3.72
CA ALA A 54 7.22 0.03 3.07
C ALA A 54 6.45 0.49 1.82
N LYS A 55 6.39 1.80 1.56
CA LYS A 55 5.62 2.41 0.47
C LYS A 55 5.85 1.77 -0.90
N HIS A 56 7.10 1.57 -1.30
CA HIS A 56 7.42 1.05 -2.63
C HIS A 56 6.97 -0.40 -2.82
N PHE A 57 6.97 -1.21 -1.75
CA PHE A 57 6.39 -2.54 -1.80
C PHE A 57 4.88 -2.44 -2.08
N VAL A 58 4.16 -1.62 -1.32
CA VAL A 58 2.71 -1.41 -1.46
C VAL A 58 2.35 -0.89 -2.86
N GLU A 59 3.10 0.08 -3.37
CA GLU A 59 2.87 0.65 -4.71
C GLU A 59 3.12 -0.37 -5.83
N ASP A 60 3.99 -1.35 -5.63
CA ASP A 60 4.27 -2.38 -6.65
C ASP A 60 3.23 -3.50 -6.64
N ILE A 61 2.78 -3.95 -5.46
CA ILE A 61 1.75 -5.02 -5.36
C ILE A 61 0.32 -4.51 -5.57
N ALA A 62 0.08 -3.21 -5.40
CA ALA A 62 -1.22 -2.57 -5.57
C ALA A 62 -1.08 -1.25 -6.35
N PRO A 63 -0.63 -1.29 -7.62
CA PRO A 63 -0.37 -0.10 -8.39
C PRO A 63 -1.69 0.61 -8.72
N THR A 64 -1.74 1.91 -8.39
CA THR A 64 -2.79 2.82 -8.83
C THR A 64 -2.76 3.01 -10.34
N VAL A 65 -3.89 3.40 -10.95
CA VAL A 65 -3.96 3.73 -12.39
C VAL A 65 -2.87 4.75 -12.77
N SER A 66 -2.65 5.79 -11.97
CA SER A 66 -1.56 6.76 -12.18
C SER A 66 -0.18 6.13 -12.10
N SER A 67 0.07 5.22 -11.15
CA SER A 67 1.35 4.51 -11.05
C SER A 67 1.55 3.51 -12.20
N LYS A 68 0.48 2.90 -12.73
CA LYS A 68 0.52 2.02 -13.91
C LYS A 68 0.88 2.83 -15.16
N VAL A 69 0.23 3.97 -15.36
CA VAL A 69 0.57 4.89 -16.46
C VAL A 69 2.02 5.33 -16.34
N LEU A 70 2.47 5.76 -15.15
CA LEU A 70 3.86 6.15 -14.92
C LEU A 70 4.86 5.00 -15.09
N LYS A 71 4.50 3.77 -14.73
CA LYS A 71 5.33 2.56 -14.92
C LYS A 71 5.42 2.22 -16.40
N LYS A 72 4.29 2.15 -17.12
CA LYS A 72 4.25 1.97 -18.58
C LYS A 72 5.08 3.02 -19.31
N VAL A 73 4.92 4.30 -18.95
CA VAL A 73 5.75 5.38 -19.50
C VAL A 73 7.22 5.14 -19.20
N ARG A 74 7.59 4.86 -17.95
CA ARG A 74 9.00 4.62 -17.57
C ARG A 74 9.61 3.43 -18.31
N ASP A 75 8.86 2.35 -18.48
CA ASP A 75 9.34 1.12 -19.12
C ASP A 75 9.45 1.30 -20.64
N ALA A 76 8.50 2.01 -21.27
CA ALA A 76 8.61 2.47 -22.65
C ALA A 76 9.88 3.31 -22.86
N PHE A 77 10.15 4.27 -21.97
CA PHE A 77 11.37 5.09 -21.99
C PHE A 77 12.65 4.27 -21.79
N LYS A 78 12.61 3.20 -21.00
CA LYS A 78 13.77 2.30 -20.83
C LYS A 78 14.01 1.45 -22.07
N LYS A 79 12.96 0.88 -22.66
CA LYS A 79 13.03 0.05 -23.88
C LYS A 79 13.49 0.85 -25.09
N ALA A 80 13.01 2.09 -25.20
CA ALA A 80 13.39 2.98 -26.29
C ALA A 80 14.80 3.57 -26.16
N ARG A 81 15.53 3.27 -25.08
CA ARG A 81 16.89 3.73 -24.92
C ARG A 81 17.84 2.73 -25.57
N SER A 82 18.59 3.20 -26.57
CA SER A 82 19.62 2.39 -27.23
C SER A 82 20.79 2.03 -26.28
N SER A 83 21.55 0.97 -26.58
CA SER A 83 22.61 0.42 -25.70
C SER A 83 23.69 1.43 -25.31
N ASP A 84 23.85 2.50 -26.10
CA ASP A 84 24.87 3.53 -25.91
C ASP A 84 24.31 4.79 -25.21
N GLY A 85 23.03 4.78 -24.82
CA GLY A 85 22.43 5.72 -23.86
C GLY A 85 22.12 7.14 -24.36
N GLU A 86 22.57 7.50 -25.56
CA GLU A 86 22.47 8.87 -26.12
C GLU A 86 21.23 9.10 -27.00
N ASP A 87 20.69 8.07 -27.68
CA ASP A 87 19.53 8.22 -28.57
C ASP A 87 18.27 7.48 -28.06
N LEU A 88 17.13 8.18 -28.16
CA LEU A 88 15.79 7.67 -27.87
C LEU A 88 15.11 7.27 -29.18
N ASP A 89 14.72 6.01 -29.28
CA ASP A 89 13.92 5.49 -30.39
C ASP A 89 12.46 5.94 -30.24
N LEU A 90 12.09 6.98 -31.00
CA LEU A 90 10.74 7.53 -30.98
C LEU A 90 9.69 6.57 -31.56
N GLU A 91 10.06 5.65 -32.44
CA GLU A 91 9.11 4.68 -33.01
C GLU A 91 8.74 3.64 -31.95
N VAL A 92 9.73 3.11 -31.22
CA VAL A 92 9.50 2.20 -30.08
C VAL A 92 8.73 2.89 -28.96
N LEU A 93 9.03 4.15 -28.65
CA LEU A 93 8.25 4.93 -27.67
C LEU A 93 6.78 5.04 -28.08
N ASN A 94 6.53 5.37 -29.35
CA ASN A 94 5.18 5.59 -29.83
C ASN A 94 4.36 4.29 -29.89
N GLU A 95 5.01 3.17 -30.23
CA GLU A 95 4.40 1.84 -30.19
C GLU A 95 4.04 1.42 -28.75
N GLU A 96 4.95 1.61 -27.79
CA GLU A 96 4.72 1.25 -26.38
C GLU A 96 3.72 2.19 -25.67
N LEU A 97 3.66 3.46 -26.07
CA LEU A 97 2.73 4.46 -25.49
C LEU A 97 1.38 4.51 -26.20
N GLY A 98 1.23 3.88 -27.38
CA GLY A 98 0.02 3.91 -28.20
C GLY A 98 -1.23 3.34 -27.51
N GLY A 99 -1.06 2.52 -26.47
CA GLY A 99 -2.16 2.00 -25.65
C GLY A 99 -2.61 2.90 -24.48
N LEU A 100 -2.12 4.13 -24.37
CA LEU A 100 -2.46 5.07 -23.29
C LEU A 100 -3.55 6.09 -23.66
N GLU A 101 -4.00 6.13 -24.91
CA GLU A 101 -5.13 6.97 -25.33
C GLU A 101 -6.44 6.36 -24.80
N GLY A 102 -7.05 7.01 -23.78
CA GLY A 102 -8.35 6.61 -23.24
C GLY A 102 -8.44 6.44 -21.71
N VAL A 103 -7.40 6.78 -20.94
CA VAL A 103 -7.47 6.71 -19.46
C VAL A 103 -8.26 7.88 -18.88
N ASP A 104 -9.58 7.79 -18.96
CA ASP A 104 -10.48 8.67 -18.21
C ASP A 104 -10.38 8.34 -16.70
N VAL A 105 -10.16 9.38 -15.90
CA VAL A 105 -10.07 9.30 -14.43
C VAL A 105 -11.48 9.17 -13.85
N ALA A 106 -12.15 8.06 -14.12
CA ALA A 106 -13.26 7.49 -13.36
C ALA A 106 -13.82 6.31 -14.15
N GLU A 107 -13.97 5.17 -13.47
CA GLU A 107 -14.67 3.98 -13.97
C GLU A 107 -14.06 3.34 -15.23
N ASP A 108 -13.03 2.51 -15.05
CA ASP A 108 -13.08 1.27 -15.80
C ASP A 108 -12.43 0.08 -15.10
N ALA A 109 -13.15 -1.03 -15.14
CA ALA A 109 -12.65 -2.34 -14.82
C ALA A 109 -12.89 -3.19 -16.07
N GLY A 110 -11.82 -3.48 -16.80
CA GLY A 110 -11.82 -4.47 -17.87
C GLY A 110 -12.05 -3.87 -19.25
N ASP A 111 -10.95 -3.63 -19.95
CA ASP A 111 -10.86 -4.16 -21.30
C ASP A 111 -9.85 -5.30 -21.30
N GLY A 112 -10.18 -6.36 -22.03
CA GLY A 112 -9.49 -7.63 -21.98
C GLY A 112 -8.35 -7.66 -22.98
N ASP A 113 -7.19 -8.06 -22.48
CA ASP A 113 -6.25 -8.88 -23.23
C ASP A 113 -5.93 -10.09 -22.35
N GLU A 114 -5.78 -11.25 -22.98
CA GLU A 114 -5.26 -12.48 -22.35
C GLU A 114 -3.80 -12.25 -21.95
N GLU A 115 -3.58 -11.47 -20.89
CA GLU A 115 -2.25 -11.20 -20.34
C GLU A 115 -1.97 -12.11 -19.14
N GLU A 116 -0.73 -12.59 -19.10
CA GLU A 116 -0.10 -13.33 -18.02
C GLU A 116 -0.46 -12.73 -16.65
N PHE A 117 -1.06 -13.54 -15.76
CA PHE A 117 -1.58 -13.08 -14.47
C PHE A 117 -0.47 -12.47 -13.60
N ASP A 118 -0.53 -11.15 -13.40
CA ASP A 118 0.39 -10.42 -12.52
C ASP A 118 -0.04 -10.56 -11.06
N VAL A 119 0.93 -10.60 -10.15
CA VAL A 119 0.78 -10.56 -8.70
C VAL A 119 -0.22 -9.48 -8.27
N ALA A 120 -0.18 -8.33 -8.93
CA ALA A 120 -1.02 -7.20 -8.61
C ALA A 120 -2.50 -7.33 -9.02
N ASP A 121 -2.87 -8.33 -9.83
CA ASP A 121 -4.27 -8.56 -10.25
C ASP A 121 -5.14 -9.15 -9.14
N ALA A 122 -4.58 -9.98 -8.27
CA ALA A 122 -5.32 -10.55 -7.14
C ALA A 122 -5.84 -9.47 -6.18
N VAL A 123 -4.99 -8.49 -5.84
CA VAL A 123 -5.36 -7.35 -4.97
C VAL A 123 -6.39 -6.46 -5.65
N ARG A 124 -6.20 -6.15 -6.93
CA ARG A 124 -7.14 -5.33 -7.71
C ARG A 124 -8.53 -5.99 -7.76
N LYS A 125 -8.58 -7.29 -8.04
CA LYS A 125 -9.83 -8.05 -8.09
C LYS A 125 -10.55 -8.05 -6.75
N ALA A 126 -9.80 -8.28 -5.66
CA ALA A 126 -10.32 -8.22 -4.29
C ALA A 126 -10.88 -6.83 -3.94
N LEU A 127 -10.13 -5.76 -4.23
CA LEU A 127 -10.56 -4.38 -3.98
C LEU A 127 -11.78 -3.99 -4.81
N ALA A 128 -11.82 -4.39 -6.08
CA ALA A 128 -12.95 -4.15 -6.96
C ALA A 128 -14.22 -4.81 -6.43
N LEU A 129 -14.13 -6.08 -6.01
CA LEU A 129 -15.24 -6.79 -5.39
C LEU A 129 -15.78 -6.05 -4.16
N VAL A 130 -14.90 -5.72 -3.21
CA VAL A 130 -15.30 -5.05 -1.97
C VAL A 130 -15.93 -3.69 -2.26
N THR A 131 -15.40 -2.97 -3.25
CA THR A 131 -15.98 -1.70 -3.70
C THR A 131 -17.40 -1.90 -4.22
N GLN A 132 -17.66 -2.92 -5.05
CA GLN A 132 -19.01 -3.20 -5.57
C GLN A 132 -19.98 -3.60 -4.46
N ILE A 133 -19.57 -4.48 -3.53
CA ILE A 133 -20.41 -4.88 -2.39
C ILE A 133 -20.77 -3.65 -1.54
N ARG A 134 -19.79 -2.80 -1.23
CA ARG A 134 -20.00 -1.62 -0.37
C ARG A 134 -20.81 -0.51 -1.04
N LYS A 135 -20.83 -0.43 -2.37
CA LYS A 135 -21.68 0.51 -3.11
C LYS A 135 -23.17 0.22 -2.93
N SER A 136 -23.55 -1.02 -2.59
CA SER A 136 -24.95 -1.43 -2.45
C SER A 136 -25.28 -1.90 -1.03
N SER A 137 -26.28 -1.27 -0.41
CA SER A 137 -26.81 -1.71 0.89
C SER A 137 -27.41 -3.12 0.83
N GLN A 138 -28.04 -3.47 -0.29
CA GLN A 138 -28.59 -4.79 -0.56
C GLN A 138 -27.48 -5.85 -0.68
N ALA A 139 -26.41 -5.57 -1.44
CA ALA A 139 -25.27 -6.47 -1.56
C ALA A 139 -24.56 -6.65 -0.22
N CYS A 140 -24.39 -5.57 0.57
CA CYS A 140 -23.88 -5.64 1.94
C CYS A 140 -24.75 -6.55 2.83
N ALA A 141 -26.07 -6.40 2.78
CA ALA A 141 -26.98 -7.21 3.59
C ALA A 141 -26.91 -8.70 3.20
N TYR A 142 -26.86 -8.99 1.90
CA TYR A 142 -26.71 -10.35 1.39
C TYR A 142 -25.34 -10.94 1.74
N PHE A 143 -24.27 -10.15 1.70
CA PHE A 143 -22.94 -10.59 2.15
C PHE A 143 -22.94 -10.92 3.66
N CYS A 144 -23.54 -10.07 4.50
CA CYS A 144 -23.70 -10.35 5.93
C CYS A 144 -24.51 -11.64 6.19
N LYS A 145 -25.55 -11.90 5.40
CA LYS A 145 -26.30 -13.16 5.45
C LYS A 145 -25.40 -14.34 5.08
N THR A 146 -24.63 -14.21 4.01
CA THR A 146 -23.66 -15.22 3.55
C THR A 146 -22.64 -15.54 4.66
N CYS A 147 -22.10 -14.53 5.35
CA CYS A 147 -21.17 -14.72 6.46
C CYS A 147 -21.77 -15.58 7.59
N LYS A 148 -23.04 -15.34 7.96
CA LYS A 148 -23.75 -16.15 8.96
C LYS A 148 -23.91 -17.60 8.51
N GLU A 149 -24.26 -17.81 7.24
CA GLU A 149 -24.49 -19.15 6.68
C GLU A 149 -23.22 -20.00 6.60
N VAL A 150 -22.04 -19.38 6.43
CA VAL A 150 -20.75 -20.08 6.42
C VAL A 150 -20.01 -20.03 7.77
N ASN A 151 -20.66 -19.49 8.80
CA ASN A 151 -20.14 -19.36 10.16
C ASN A 151 -18.77 -18.66 10.22
N VAL A 152 -18.65 -17.51 9.53
CA VAL A 152 -17.49 -16.61 9.68
C VAL A 152 -17.88 -15.36 10.47
N PRO A 153 -16.92 -14.71 11.16
CA PRO A 153 -17.18 -13.45 11.86
C PRO A 153 -17.81 -12.39 10.94
N LEU A 154 -18.74 -11.61 11.50
CA LEU A 154 -19.40 -10.51 10.81
C LEU A 154 -18.50 -9.27 10.81
N LEU A 155 -17.38 -9.36 10.10
CA LEU A 155 -16.47 -8.24 9.93
C LEU A 155 -17.00 -7.29 8.87
N GLN A 156 -16.78 -6.00 9.09
CA GLN A 156 -17.03 -5.01 8.05
C GLN A 156 -15.96 -5.17 6.98
N LEU A 157 -16.37 -5.35 5.72
CA LEU A 157 -15.44 -5.29 4.59
C LEU A 157 -14.73 -3.94 4.60
N LEU A 158 -13.41 -3.95 4.82
CA LEU A 158 -12.59 -2.75 4.87
C LEU A 158 -12.29 -2.25 3.46
N LEU A 159 -12.11 -0.94 3.30
CA LEU A 159 -11.59 -0.36 2.07
C LEU A 159 -10.13 -0.02 2.30
N TRP A 160 -9.30 -0.25 1.29
CA TRP A 160 -7.94 0.25 1.31
C TRP A 160 -7.92 1.78 1.18
N ILE A 161 -7.33 2.44 2.16
CA ILE A 161 -7.03 3.87 2.16
C ILE A 161 -5.59 4.01 1.66
N GLN A 162 -5.42 4.53 0.44
CA GLN A 162 -4.10 4.61 -0.23
C GLN A 162 -3.06 5.41 0.56
N THR A 163 -3.49 6.42 1.33
CA THR A 163 -2.62 7.23 2.17
C THR A 163 -2.19 6.52 3.47
N TRP A 164 -2.74 5.33 3.74
CA TRP A 164 -2.49 4.59 4.98
C TRP A 164 -2.26 3.10 4.71
N TRP A 165 -1.00 2.69 4.60
CA TRP A 165 -0.59 1.32 4.30
C TRP A 165 -1.18 0.24 5.25
N ALA A 166 -1.37 0.56 6.53
CA ALA A 166 -1.97 -0.37 7.49
C ALA A 166 -3.38 -0.79 7.03
N SER A 167 -4.11 0.11 6.37
CA SER A 167 -5.41 -0.25 5.81
C SER A 167 -5.35 -1.28 4.67
N LEU A 168 -4.21 -1.44 3.97
CA LEU A 168 -4.03 -2.55 3.03
C LEU A 168 -3.79 -3.87 3.79
N TYR A 169 -2.97 -3.83 4.83
CA TYR A 169 -2.78 -4.98 5.71
C TYR A 169 -4.12 -5.41 6.34
N ASP A 170 -4.83 -4.47 6.98
CA ASP A 170 -6.14 -4.71 7.59
C ASP A 170 -7.16 -5.20 6.56
N PHE A 171 -7.14 -4.65 5.34
CA PHE A 171 -7.97 -5.13 4.23
C PHE A 171 -7.68 -6.60 3.90
N LEU A 172 -6.40 -6.96 3.74
CA LEU A 172 -6.01 -8.33 3.42
C LEU A 172 -6.34 -9.30 4.55
N ASP A 173 -6.06 -8.92 5.80
CA ASP A 173 -6.40 -9.71 6.99
C ASP A 173 -7.90 -10.02 7.03
N CYS A 174 -8.72 -8.96 6.90
CA CYS A 174 -10.17 -9.04 6.83
C CYS A 174 -10.67 -9.92 5.67
N MET A 175 -10.09 -9.77 4.48
CA MET A 175 -10.42 -10.58 3.30
C MET A 175 -10.09 -12.06 3.48
N LEU A 176 -8.93 -12.36 4.09
CA LEU A 176 -8.49 -13.74 4.34
C LEU A 176 -9.36 -14.42 5.40
N GLU A 177 -9.75 -13.72 6.47
CA GLU A 177 -10.68 -14.23 7.47
C GLU A 177 -12.07 -14.53 6.89
N MET A 178 -12.54 -13.71 5.93
CA MET A 178 -13.84 -13.87 5.27
C MET A 178 -13.80 -14.70 3.98
N ARG A 179 -12.69 -15.37 3.66
CA ARG A 179 -12.50 -16.14 2.41
C ARG A 179 -13.70 -17.01 2.03
N LYS A 180 -14.22 -17.80 2.98
CA LYS A 180 -15.37 -18.69 2.75
C LYS A 180 -16.65 -17.93 2.35
N ALA A 181 -16.87 -16.76 2.95
CA ALA A 181 -18.02 -15.93 2.64
C ALA A 181 -17.85 -15.24 1.29
N VAL A 182 -16.65 -14.74 0.99
CA VAL A 182 -16.31 -14.15 -0.30
C VAL A 182 -16.53 -15.16 -1.44
N ASP A 183 -15.97 -16.36 -1.32
CA ASP A 183 -16.11 -17.41 -2.35
C ASP A 183 -17.57 -17.85 -2.54
N ARG A 184 -18.37 -17.86 -1.48
CA ARG A 184 -19.79 -18.20 -1.57
C ARG A 184 -20.60 -17.06 -2.17
N PHE A 185 -20.30 -15.82 -1.80
CA PHE A 185 -20.98 -14.64 -2.29
C PHE A 185 -20.82 -14.51 -3.81
N THR A 186 -19.58 -14.54 -4.32
CA THR A 186 -19.32 -14.38 -5.77
C THR A 186 -19.95 -15.48 -6.62
N ARG A 187 -20.20 -16.67 -6.05
CA ARG A 187 -20.87 -17.78 -6.74
C ARG A 187 -22.39 -17.66 -6.79
N LEU A 188 -23.01 -17.02 -5.79
CA LEU A 188 -24.47 -17.03 -5.61
C LEU A 188 -25.12 -15.68 -5.86
N ALA A 189 -24.38 -14.58 -5.75
CA ALA A 189 -24.89 -13.22 -5.79
C ALA A 189 -25.65 -12.91 -7.09
N ASP A 190 -25.15 -13.34 -8.25
CA ASP A 190 -25.77 -13.05 -9.55
C ASP A 190 -27.12 -13.74 -9.77
N GLY A 191 -27.41 -14.81 -9.01
CA GLY A 191 -28.69 -15.52 -9.06
C GLY A 191 -29.67 -15.10 -7.96
N ALA A 192 -29.28 -14.21 -7.05
CA ALA A 192 -30.10 -13.81 -5.92
C ALA A 192 -30.95 -12.57 -6.26
N GLU A 193 -32.29 -12.69 -6.16
CA GLU A 193 -33.22 -11.59 -6.43
C GLU A 193 -32.98 -10.35 -5.54
N GLU A 194 -32.44 -10.57 -4.33
CA GLU A 194 -32.14 -9.52 -3.36
C GLU A 194 -30.88 -8.70 -3.71
N VAL A 195 -30.05 -9.16 -4.66
CA VAL A 195 -28.77 -8.53 -5.01
C VAL A 195 -28.92 -7.76 -6.32
N PRO A 196 -28.54 -6.46 -6.38
CA PRO A 196 -28.67 -5.68 -7.60
C PRO A 196 -27.64 -6.13 -8.65
N VAL A 197 -28.10 -6.19 -9.89
CA VAL A 197 -27.26 -6.46 -11.06
C VAL A 197 -26.28 -5.30 -11.27
N LEU A 198 -25.01 -5.62 -11.54
CA LEU A 198 -24.00 -4.61 -11.83
C LEU A 198 -24.11 -4.14 -13.28
N ASN A 199 -23.76 -2.88 -13.55
CA ASN A 199 -23.82 -2.33 -14.91
C ASN A 199 -22.77 -3.00 -15.81
N GLY A 200 -23.21 -3.90 -16.70
CA GLY A 200 -22.36 -4.61 -17.66
C GLY A 200 -21.40 -5.64 -17.04
N LYS A 201 -21.56 -5.99 -15.75
CA LYS A 201 -20.65 -6.87 -15.01
C LYS A 201 -21.45 -7.83 -14.12
N ASN A 202 -20.81 -8.92 -13.69
CA ASN A 202 -21.37 -9.88 -12.75
C ASN A 202 -20.44 -10.01 -11.53
N TYR A 203 -20.99 -10.34 -10.37
CA TYR A 203 -20.19 -10.60 -9.16
C TYR A 203 -19.26 -11.81 -9.35
N SER A 204 -19.67 -12.79 -10.16
CA SER A 204 -18.86 -13.94 -10.56
C SER A 204 -17.54 -13.55 -11.21
N ASN A 205 -17.48 -12.40 -11.91
CA ASN A 205 -16.28 -11.91 -12.59
C ASN A 205 -15.16 -11.58 -11.59
N PHE A 206 -15.51 -11.31 -10.33
CA PHE A 206 -14.55 -11.01 -9.27
C PHE A 206 -14.17 -12.25 -8.44
N THR A 207 -14.52 -13.46 -8.89
CA THR A 207 -14.14 -14.69 -8.19
C THR A 207 -12.62 -14.82 -8.08
N LEU A 208 -12.12 -14.96 -6.86
CA LEU A 208 -10.71 -15.19 -6.58
C LEU A 208 -10.41 -16.69 -6.72
N THR A 209 -9.40 -17.00 -7.52
CA THR A 209 -8.92 -18.37 -7.72
C THR A 209 -8.10 -18.84 -6.52
N CYS A 210 -7.75 -20.13 -6.47
CA CYS A 210 -6.85 -20.63 -5.43
C CYS A 210 -5.46 -19.97 -5.48
N GLU A 211 -5.02 -19.58 -6.68
CA GLU A 211 -3.76 -18.89 -6.90
C GLU A 211 -3.84 -17.44 -6.41
N ASP A 212 -4.94 -16.73 -6.70
CA ASP A 212 -5.19 -15.37 -6.19
C ASP A 212 -5.15 -15.35 -4.66
N TRP A 213 -5.85 -16.29 -4.01
CA TRP A 213 -5.82 -16.41 -2.55
C TRP A 213 -4.42 -16.68 -2.02
N SER A 214 -3.62 -17.48 -2.73
CA SER A 214 -2.24 -17.77 -2.33
C SER A 214 -1.36 -16.51 -2.42
N ARG A 215 -1.53 -15.71 -3.47
CA ARG A 215 -0.86 -14.40 -3.63
C ARG A 215 -1.23 -13.42 -2.53
N LEU A 216 -2.53 -13.30 -2.21
CA LEU A 216 -2.99 -12.44 -1.11
C LEU A 216 -2.38 -12.85 0.24
N VAL A 217 -2.22 -14.15 0.50
CA VAL A 217 -1.53 -14.65 1.70
C VAL A 217 -0.06 -14.23 1.72
N LEU A 218 0.66 -14.36 0.60
CA LEU A 218 2.08 -13.93 0.52
C LEU A 218 2.23 -12.44 0.83
N MET A 219 1.38 -11.59 0.25
CA MET A 219 1.40 -10.15 0.49
C MET A 219 1.07 -9.81 1.94
N HIS A 220 0.06 -10.47 2.50
CA HIS A 220 -0.33 -10.30 3.90
C HIS A 220 0.81 -10.65 4.86
N GLU A 221 1.55 -11.74 4.59
CA GLU A 221 2.72 -12.12 5.38
C GLU A 221 3.83 -11.08 5.33
N VAL A 222 4.15 -10.52 4.16
CA VAL A 222 5.17 -9.46 4.05
C VAL A 222 4.73 -8.18 4.75
N LEU A 223 3.46 -7.80 4.62
CA LEU A 223 2.89 -6.59 5.26
C LEU A 223 2.69 -6.74 6.76
N ARG A 224 2.71 -7.96 7.30
CA ARG A 224 2.65 -8.19 8.75
C ARG A 224 3.86 -7.60 9.46
N GLU A 225 5.05 -7.74 8.89
CA GLU A 225 6.29 -7.25 9.51
C GLU A 225 6.25 -5.72 9.79
N PRO A 226 5.93 -4.85 8.81
CA PRO A 226 5.73 -3.45 9.13
C PRO A 226 4.51 -3.21 10.03
N ALA A 227 3.42 -4.00 9.94
CA ALA A 227 2.22 -3.93 10.82
C ALA A 227 2.60 -4.06 12.29
N GLU A 228 3.35 -5.11 12.63
CA GLU A 228 3.82 -5.38 13.98
C GLU A 228 4.84 -4.35 14.45
N ALA A 229 5.78 -3.96 13.57
CA ALA A 229 6.75 -2.90 13.85
C ALA A 229 6.04 -1.60 14.23
N HIS A 230 5.05 -1.17 13.43
CA HIS A 230 4.24 0.01 13.70
C HIS A 230 3.48 -0.10 15.03
N GLN A 231 2.75 -1.21 15.23
CA GLN A 231 1.95 -1.42 16.43
C GLN A 231 2.79 -1.37 17.71
N SER A 232 4.05 -1.84 17.64
CA SER A 232 4.98 -1.78 18.77
C SER A 232 5.37 -0.36 19.19
N PHE A 233 5.28 0.62 18.27
CA PHE A 233 5.47 2.05 18.58
C PHE A 233 4.19 2.73 19.05
N SER A 234 3.04 2.37 18.46
CA SER A 234 1.74 2.99 18.78
C SER A 234 1.16 2.56 20.13
N SER A 235 1.43 1.33 20.56
CA SER A 235 0.84 0.74 21.79
C SER A 235 1.65 0.99 23.06
N GLY A 236 2.75 1.75 22.97
CA GLY A 236 3.66 1.96 24.08
C GLY A 236 3.09 2.85 25.20
N ALA A 237 2.86 2.28 26.39
CA ALA A 237 2.68 3.06 27.62
C ALA A 237 4.01 3.62 28.18
N HIS A 238 5.13 3.32 27.52
CA HIS A 238 6.49 3.60 27.96
C HIS A 238 7.34 4.12 26.79
N THR A 239 8.53 4.65 27.07
CA THR A 239 9.44 5.16 26.03
C THR A 239 9.72 4.08 24.97
N THR A 240 9.53 4.42 23.70
CA THR A 240 9.67 3.51 22.56
C THR A 240 10.86 3.85 21.66
N LEU A 241 11.47 5.03 21.82
CA LEU A 241 12.55 5.51 20.95
C LEU A 241 13.78 4.58 20.94
N TRP A 242 14.14 3.99 22.07
CA TRP A 242 15.27 3.06 22.16
C TRP A 242 15.07 1.77 21.33
N ARG A 243 13.81 1.44 20.97
CA ARG A 243 13.49 0.29 20.12
C ARG A 243 13.57 0.60 18.62
N ALA A 244 13.74 1.87 18.25
CA ALA A 244 13.70 2.31 16.87
C ALA A 244 14.70 1.58 15.97
N ILE A 245 15.98 1.59 16.36
CA ILE A 245 17.05 0.94 15.60
C ILE A 245 16.83 -0.58 15.54
N PRO A 246 16.65 -1.29 16.68
CA PRO A 246 16.42 -2.74 16.64
C PRO A 246 15.24 -3.18 15.78
N ILE A 247 14.12 -2.46 15.82
CA ILE A 247 12.93 -2.82 15.03
C ILE A 247 13.15 -2.57 13.55
N LEU A 248 13.82 -1.48 13.19
CA LEU A 248 14.12 -1.19 11.78
C LEU A 248 15.15 -2.16 11.20
N GLU A 249 16.16 -2.58 11.98
CA GLU A 249 17.14 -3.60 11.59
C GLU A 249 16.45 -4.96 11.41
N TYR A 250 15.61 -5.35 12.38
CA TYR A 250 14.82 -6.57 12.30
C TYR A 250 13.90 -6.59 11.06
N LEU A 251 13.19 -5.49 10.79
CA LEU A 251 12.32 -5.38 9.62
C LEU A 251 13.12 -5.56 8.31
N GLN A 252 14.30 -4.94 8.22
CA GLN A 252 15.15 -5.10 7.05
C GLN A 252 15.65 -6.54 6.90
N GLU A 253 16.18 -7.14 7.95
CA GLU A 253 16.69 -8.53 7.94
C GLU A 253 15.57 -9.54 7.62
N SER A 254 14.38 -9.31 8.15
CA SER A 254 13.18 -10.10 7.88
C SER A 254 12.82 -10.05 6.40
N TRP A 255 12.75 -8.86 5.80
CA TRP A 255 12.47 -8.70 4.37
C TRP A 255 13.59 -9.25 3.47
N GLU A 256 14.86 -9.11 3.86
CA GLU A 256 15.99 -9.74 3.15
C GLU A 256 15.89 -11.26 3.18
N THR A 257 15.43 -11.84 4.30
CA THR A 257 15.20 -13.28 4.43
C THR A 257 14.02 -13.74 3.58
N MET A 258 12.92 -12.99 3.60
CA MET A 258 11.76 -13.25 2.74
C MET A 258 12.15 -13.19 1.25
N ALA A 259 12.92 -12.19 0.81
CA ALA A 259 13.36 -12.08 -0.58
C ALA A 259 14.27 -13.24 -1.05
N LYS A 260 15.00 -13.89 -0.13
CA LYS A 260 15.84 -15.06 -0.41
C LYS A 260 15.05 -16.38 -0.38
N ALA A 261 13.91 -16.40 0.32
CA ALA A 261 13.11 -17.60 0.45
C ALA A 261 12.30 -17.88 -0.82
N GLY A 262 12.38 -19.11 -1.33
CA GLY A 262 11.69 -19.51 -2.57
C GLY A 262 10.17 -19.34 -2.52
N LYS A 263 9.57 -19.33 -1.33
CA LYS A 263 8.13 -19.06 -1.11
C LYS A 263 7.68 -17.70 -1.66
N PHE A 264 8.55 -16.70 -1.61
CA PHE A 264 8.23 -15.34 -2.04
C PHE A 264 8.79 -15.00 -3.42
N ALA A 265 9.20 -16.00 -4.21
CA ALA A 265 9.82 -15.78 -5.51
C ALA A 265 8.97 -14.91 -6.44
N GLU A 266 7.65 -15.08 -6.43
CA GLU A 266 6.71 -14.30 -7.24
C GLU A 266 6.66 -12.82 -6.84
N ILE A 267 6.78 -12.50 -5.54
CA ILE A 267 6.70 -11.12 -5.03
C ILE A 267 8.08 -10.55 -4.64
N LYS A 268 9.16 -11.26 -5.00
CA LYS A 268 10.52 -10.92 -4.62
C LYS A 268 10.92 -9.54 -5.11
N THR A 269 10.59 -9.21 -6.36
CA THR A 269 10.87 -7.90 -6.96
C THR A 269 10.23 -6.76 -6.18
N SER A 270 8.99 -6.95 -5.69
CA SER A 270 8.29 -5.98 -4.85
C SER A 270 8.96 -5.83 -3.48
N ILE A 271 9.40 -6.95 -2.87
CA ILE A 271 10.16 -6.92 -1.61
C ILE A 271 11.49 -6.18 -1.79
N GLU A 272 12.21 -6.44 -2.87
CA GLU A 272 13.46 -5.77 -3.22
C GLU A 272 13.27 -4.27 -3.46
N ALA A 273 12.17 -3.86 -4.10
CA ALA A 273 11.82 -2.44 -4.25
C ALA A 273 11.58 -1.76 -2.89
N GLY A 274 10.95 -2.48 -1.96
CA GLY A 274 10.78 -2.10 -0.57
C GLY A 274 12.12 -1.95 0.18
N LEU A 275 13.00 -2.95 0.09
CA LEU A 275 14.34 -2.95 0.69
C LEU A 275 15.21 -1.81 0.15
N ALA A 276 15.21 -1.59 -1.17
CA ALA A 276 15.94 -0.50 -1.80
C ALA A 276 15.48 0.87 -1.28
N ASN A 277 14.19 1.00 -0.96
CA ASN A 277 13.65 2.21 -0.34
C ASN A 277 14.07 2.33 1.13
N MET A 278 14.04 1.24 1.91
CA MET A 278 14.52 1.20 3.28
C MET A 278 15.98 1.65 3.41
N GLY A 279 16.85 1.21 2.49
CA GLY A 279 18.27 1.55 2.49
C GLY A 279 18.53 3.06 2.43
N LYS A 280 17.72 3.82 1.67
CA LYS A 280 17.85 5.29 1.57
C LYS A 280 17.71 5.97 2.94
N TRP A 281 16.87 5.43 3.80
CA TRP A 281 16.59 5.99 5.12
C TRP A 281 17.60 5.57 6.20
N TYR A 282 18.54 4.68 5.87
CA TYR A 282 19.68 4.31 6.72
C TYR A 282 20.96 5.04 6.34
N THR A 283 21.16 5.35 5.05
CA THR A 283 22.38 6.00 4.55
C THR A 283 22.36 7.52 4.58
N THR A 284 21.22 8.13 4.91
CA THR A 284 21.06 9.59 4.99
C THR A 284 21.29 10.08 6.42
N VAL A 285 22.44 9.74 6.98
CA VAL A 285 23.00 10.34 8.21
C VAL A 285 24.16 11.23 7.81
#